data_AF-A0A2V7TL78-F1
#
_entry.id   AF-A0A2V7TL78-F1
#
_cell.length_a   1.000
_cell.length_b   1.000
_cell.length_c   1.000
_cell.angle_alpha   90.00
_cell.angle_beta   90.00
_cell.angle_gamma   90.00
#
_symmetry.space_group_name_H-M   'P 1'
#
loop_
_entity.id
_entity.type
_entity.pdbx_description
1 polymer ?
#
loop_
_entity_poly.entity_id
_entity_poly.type
_entity_poly.pdbx_seq_one_letter_code
_entity_poly.pdbx_strand_id
1 'polypeptide(L)' 'MAAKDVAAWQSFFERYTQLAAHYTIDRLTTRRDTAFAEVRTLYTFVPTGGGAQRETRLRQTIRFVRTPGGWRAANIEDTP' A
#
# COMPACT_ATOMS: atom_id res chain seq x y z
N MET A 1 -8.13 -9.15 6.27
CA MET A 1 -8.91 -7.92 6.04
C MET A 1 -8.99 -7.67 4.55
N ALA A 2 -10.09 -7.07 4.07
CA ALA A 2 -10.50 -7.05 2.66
C ALA A 2 -9.45 -6.44 1.71
N ALA A 3 -9.46 -6.89 0.44
CA ALA A 3 -8.80 -6.19 -0.65
C ALA A 3 -9.19 -4.70 -0.58
N LYS A 4 -8.20 -3.82 -0.40
CA LYS A 4 -8.47 -2.38 -0.33
C LYS A 4 -8.86 -1.90 -1.72
N ASP A 5 -10.17 -1.77 -1.93
CA ASP A 5 -10.76 -1.21 -3.15
C ASP A 5 -10.32 0.25 -3.34
N VAL A 6 -10.32 0.74 -4.59
CA VAL A 6 -9.89 2.09 -4.96
C VAL A 6 -10.68 3.15 -4.20
N ALA A 7 -11.98 2.93 -3.97
CA ALA A 7 -12.83 3.82 -3.19
C ALA A 7 -12.45 3.87 -1.70
N ALA A 8 -11.99 2.75 -1.14
CA ALA A 8 -11.51 2.68 0.24
C ALA A 8 -10.18 3.43 0.39
N TRP A 9 -9.30 3.33 -0.62
CA TRP A 9 -8.09 4.14 -0.69
C TRP A 9 -8.40 5.63 -0.81
N GLN A 10 -9.28 6.04 -1.72
CA GLN A 10 -9.66 7.45 -1.87
C GLN A 10 -10.24 8.03 -0.58
N SER A 11 -11.18 7.34 0.06
CA SER A 11 -11.77 7.78 1.33
C SER A 11 -10.73 7.86 2.46
N PHE A 12 -9.72 6.99 2.45
CA PHE A 12 -8.60 7.06 3.39
C PHE A 12 -7.74 8.31 3.12
N PHE A 13 -7.36 8.56 1.87
CA PHE A 13 -6.56 9.73 1.50
C PHE A 13 -7.28 11.06 1.74
N GLU A 14 -8.61 11.12 1.60
CA GLU A 14 -9.40 12.32 1.89
C GLU A 14 -9.51 12.64 3.39
N ARG A 15 -9.48 11.62 4.26
CA ARG A 15 -9.68 11.79 5.71
C ARG A 15 -8.41 12.09 6.50
N TYR A 16 -7.24 11.97 5.88
CA TYR A 16 -5.96 12.16 6.56
C TYR A 16 -5.13 13.22 5.85
N THR A 17 -4.67 14.21 6.62
CA THR A 17 -3.74 15.23 6.11
C THR A 17 -2.31 14.80 6.40
N GLN A 18 -1.37 15.25 5.56
CA GLN A 18 0.06 14.91 5.67
C GLN A 18 0.34 13.39 5.68
N LEU A 19 -0.46 12.61 4.95
CA LEU A 19 -0.19 11.19 4.83
C LEU A 19 1.10 10.96 4.03
N ALA A 20 2.07 10.32 4.67
CA ALA A 20 3.25 9.77 4.02
C ALA A 20 3.25 8.25 4.18
N ALA A 21 3.61 7.56 3.11
CA ALA A 21 3.73 6.11 3.07
C ALA A 21 5.18 5.74 2.73
N HIS A 22 5.80 4.96 3.60
CA HIS A 22 7.14 4.42 3.37
C HIS A 22 7.03 2.91 3.17
N TYR A 23 7.55 2.43 2.04
CA TYR A 23 7.53 1.01 1.68
C TYR A 23 8.96 0.46 1.69
N THR A 24 9.19 -0.58 2.49
CA THR A 24 10.43 -1.34 2.52
C THR A 24 10.17 -2.71 1.91
N ILE A 25 10.90 -3.06 0.86
CA ILE A 25 10.76 -4.36 0.20
C ILE A 25 11.52 -5.41 1.01
N ASP A 26 10.79 -6.43 1.48
CA ASP A 26 11.39 -7.59 2.15
C ASP A 26 11.72 -8.69 1.15
N ARG A 27 10.84 -8.90 0.17
CA ARG A 27 11.03 -9.90 -0.88
C ARG A 27 10.36 -9.45 -2.17
N LEU A 28 11.04 -9.67 -3.29
CA LEU A 28 10.46 -9.48 -4.62
C LEU A 28 10.65 -10.78 -5.42
N THR A 29 9.55 -11.31 -5.93
CA THR A 29 9.56 -12.48 -6.83
C THR A 29 8.83 -12.16 -8.11
N THR A 30 9.39 -12.59 -9.25
CA THR A 30 8.79 -12.37 -10.57
C THR A 30 8.52 -13.71 -11.24
N ARG A 31 7.33 -13.86 -11.83
CA ARG A 31 6.91 -15.02 -12.62
C ARG A 31 6.25 -14.54 -13.90
N ARG A 32 6.98 -14.64 -15.02
CA ARG A 32 6.53 -14.24 -16.38
C ARG A 32 6.02 -12.79 -16.41
N ASP A 33 4.71 -12.62 -16.37
CA ASP A 33 3.96 -11.38 -16.48
C ASP A 33 3.37 -10.93 -15.13
N THR A 34 3.65 -11.65 -14.05
CA THR A 34 3.20 -11.31 -12.70
C THR A 34 4.41 -11.17 -11.77
N ALA A 35 4.40 -10.19 -10.87
CA ALA A 35 5.38 -10.10 -9.78
C ALA A 35 4.66 -9.96 -8.43
N PHE A 36 5.30 -10.46 -7.38
CA PHE A 36 4.81 -10.37 -6.01
C PHE A 36 5.91 -9.75 -5.15
N ALA A 37 5.58 -8.64 -4.49
CA ALA A 37 6.45 -7.99 -3.52
C ALA A 37 5.86 -8.11 -2.12
N GLU A 38 6.59 -8.74 -1.21
CA GLU A 38 6.32 -8.63 0.22
C GLU A 38 6.98 -7.34 0.71
N VAL A 39 6.18 -6.45 1.30
CA VAL A 39 6.60 -5.13 1.75
C VAL A 39 6.18 -4.88 3.19
N ARG A 40 7.06 -4.19 3.91
CA ARG A 40 6.71 -3.52 5.17
C ARG A 40 6.34 -2.09 4.86
N THR A 41 5.15 -1.70 5.26
CA THR A 41 4.62 -0.35 5.02
C THR A 41 4.48 0.40 6.33
N LEU A 42 5.01 1.61 6.39
CA LEU A 42 4.78 2.58 7.46
C LEU A 42 3.97 3.74 6.90
N TYR A 43 2.73 3.86 7.35
CA TYR A 43 1.90 5.03 7.13
C TYR A 43 2.06 5.99 8.30
N THR A 44 2.45 7.23 8.03
CA THR A 44 2.46 8.33 9.00
C THR A 44 1.43 9.35 8.57
N PHE A 45 0.53 9.75 9.46
CA PHE A 45 -0.55 10.70 9.14
C PHE A 45 -0.93 11.57 10.32
N VAL A 46 -1.54 12.72 10.02
CA VAL A 46 -2.18 13.58 11.01
C VAL A 46 -3.70 13.50 10.83
N PRO A 47 -4.46 13.21 11.91
CA PRO A 47 -5.92 13.25 11.84
C PRO A 47 -6.43 14.63 11.42
N THR A 48 -7.50 14.69 10.62
CA THR A 48 -8.05 15.97 10.10
C THR A 48 -8.53 16.93 11.20
N GLY A 49 -8.79 16.45 12.42
CA GLY A 49 -9.08 17.29 13.59
C GLY A 49 -7.85 17.89 14.29
N GLY A 50 -6.65 17.69 13.73
CA GLY A 50 -5.38 18.00 14.39
C GLY A 50 -4.99 16.97 15.46
N GLY A 51 -3.83 17.18 16.08
CA GLY A 51 -3.28 16.32 17.12
C GLY A 51 -1.92 15.71 16.76
N ALA A 52 -1.47 14.75 17.57
CA ALA A 52 -0.18 14.10 17.37
C ALA A 52 -0.18 13.21 16.11
N GLN A 53 0.97 13.15 15.42
CA GLN A 53 1.21 12.23 14.32
C GLN A 53 0.93 10.79 14.75
N ARG A 54 0.20 10.06 13.91
CA ARG A 54 -0.07 8.64 14.09
C ARG A 54 0.74 7.83 13.09
N GLU A 55 1.13 6.64 13.53
CA GLU A 55 1.86 5.69 12.72
C GLU A 55 1.08 4.39 12.64
N THR A 56 1.06 3.78 11.46
CA THR A 56 0.49 2.45 11.25
C THR A 56 1.49 1.62 10.46
N ARG A 57 1.89 0.49 11.03
CA ARG A 57 2.85 -0.44 10.45
C ARG A 57 2.10 -1.68 9.97
N LEU A 58 2.29 -2.03 8.71
CA LEU A 58 1.62 -3.15 8.06
C LEU A 58 2.64 -3.98 7.31
N ARG A 59 2.38 -5.28 7.23
CA ARG A 59 3.02 -6.16 6.23
C ARG A 59 2.00 -6.39 5.12
N GLN A 60 2.44 -6.23 3.88
CA GLN A 60 1.56 -6.30 2.73
C GLN A 60 2.23 -7.10 1.62
N THR A 61 1.41 -7.76 0.80
CA THR A 61 1.83 -8.34 -0.48
C THR A 61 1.24 -7.50 -1.60
N ILE A 62 2.11 -6.96 -2.46
CA ILE A 62 1.71 -6.23 -3.67
C ILE A 62 1.88 -7.15 -4.86
N ARG A 63 0.79 -7.40 -5.58
CA ARG A 63 0.81 -8.08 -6.87
C ARG A 63 0.95 -7.06 -7.99
N PHE A 64 1.91 -7.27 -8.87
CA PHE A 64 2.09 -6.50 -10.09
C PHE A 64 1.79 -7.35 -11.32
N VAL A 65 1.24 -6.73 -12.36
CA VAL A 65 1.04 -7.34 -13.67
C VAL A 65 1.78 -6.55 -14.73
N ARG A 66 2.34 -7.25 -15.71
CA ARG A 66 3.07 -6.66 -16.82
C ARG A 66 2.07 -6.19 -17.88
N THR A 67 2.05 -4.89 -18.12
CA THR A 67 1.30 -4.27 -19.22
C THR A 67 2.28 -3.86 -20.33
N PRO A 68 1.81 -3.56 -21.56
CA PRO A 68 2.67 -2.99 -22.60
C PRO A 68 3.40 -1.71 -22.16
N GLY A 69 2.79 -0.93 -21.27
CA GLY A 69 3.38 0.29 -20.68
C GLY A 69 4.21 0.05 -19.40
N GLY A 70 4.56 -1.20 -19.08
CA GLY A 70 5.34 -1.56 -17.91
C GLY A 70 4.54 -2.25 -16.79
N TRP A 71 5.18 -2.44 -15.64
CA TRP A 71 4.55 -3.08 -14.48
C TRP A 71 3.53 -2.15 -13.83
N ARG A 72 2.36 -2.70 -13.49
CA ARG A 72 1.31 -1.98 -12.76
C ARG A 72 0.90 -2.79 -11.53
N ALA A 73 0.70 -2.11 -10.40
CA ALA A 73 0.11 -2.74 -9.23
C ALA A 73 -1.31 -3.17 -9.56
N ALA A 74 -1.61 -4.45 -9.38
CA ALA A 74 -2.90 -5.07 -9.64
C ALA A 74 -3.69 -5.33 -8.36
N ASN A 75 -2.99 -5.67 -7.27
CA ASN A 75 -3.62 -5.83 -5.97
C ASN A 75 -2.65 -5.54 -4.82
N ILE A 76 -3.18 -5.12 -3.68
CA ILE A 76 -2.45 -4.95 -2.42
C ILE A 76 -3.24 -5.63 -1.32
N GLU A 77 -2.63 -6.62 -0.68
CA GLU A 77 -3.25 -7.41 0.39
C GLU A 77 -2.45 -7.27 1.68
N ASP A 78 -3.13 -7.05 2.79
CA ASP A 78 -2.49 -7.06 4.11
C ASP A 78 -2.20 -8.51 4.51
N THR A 79 -0.95 -8.84 4.79
CA THR A 79 -0.57 -10.17 5.29
C THR A 79 -0.70 -10.21 6.81
N PRO A 80 -1.21 -11.32 7.41
CA PRO A 80 -1.29 -11.49 8.85
C PRO A 80 0.05 -11.32 9.59
#